data_AF-A0A2D9ILP4-F1
#
_entry.id   AF-A0A2D9ILP4-F1
#
_cell.length_a   1.000
_cell.length_b   1.000
_cell.length_c   1.000
_cell.angle_alpha   90.00
_cell.angle_beta   90.00
_cell.angle_gamma   90.00
#
_symmetry.space_group_name_H-M   'P 1'
#
loop_
_entity.id
_entity.type
_entity.pdbx_description
1 polymer ?
#
loop_
_entity_poly.entity_id
_entity_poly.type
_entity_poly.pdbx_seq_one_letter_code
_entity_poly.pdbx_strand_id
1 'polypeptide(L)'
;MEKNTDHLWIFSSRPKSIDEMLLTDEMENIINSSMYNHTLINGPIGTGKTVLAEAITKFSARIVNCKSSNEIDELFKNADEINSVIIKNIDKCYDRVDEILEVYKMKKIIFITRDEASSDLSIFKNCKIIHTNQFLPKNNHSLKKFQNYLSKLLKTNQIGFDSSNDQFQLNTLEMYEKLWPRMRQIVRHAQMRSKSNKWVPIPV
;
A
#
# COMPACT_ATOMS: atom_id res chain seq x y z
N MET A 1 11.58 33.16 -10.56
CA MET A 1 11.94 31.78 -10.92
C MET A 1 11.03 30.84 -10.13
N GLU A 2 9.90 30.46 -10.71
CA GLU A 2 9.00 29.46 -10.09
C GLU A 2 9.70 28.11 -10.10
N LYS A 3 9.97 27.56 -8.90
CA LYS A 3 10.39 26.17 -8.75
C LYS A 3 9.18 25.29 -9.06
N ASN A 4 8.93 25.06 -10.34
CA ASN A 4 7.94 24.10 -10.81
C ASN A 4 8.51 22.69 -10.65
N THR A 5 8.76 22.27 -9.40
CA THR A 5 8.83 20.85 -9.12
C THR A 5 7.41 20.36 -9.19
N ASP A 6 7.08 19.78 -10.34
CA ASP A 6 5.92 18.95 -10.58
C ASP A 6 5.81 17.92 -9.43
N HIS A 7 5.21 18.33 -8.31
CA HIS A 7 5.13 17.51 -7.12
C HIS A 7 4.24 16.33 -7.49
N LEU A 8 4.87 15.17 -7.69
CA LEU A 8 4.15 13.95 -7.99
C LEU A 8 3.22 13.67 -6.81
N TRP A 9 1.91 13.75 -7.05
CA TRP A 9 0.88 13.63 -5.99
C TRP A 9 1.00 12.32 -5.22
N ILE A 10 1.61 11.30 -5.83
CA ILE A 10 1.90 10.01 -5.22
C ILE A 10 2.71 10.14 -3.92
N PHE A 11 3.64 11.10 -3.85
CA PHE A 11 4.46 11.30 -2.66
C PHE A 11 3.70 12.08 -1.59
N SER A 12 3.00 13.16 -1.96
CA SER A 12 2.22 13.97 -1.02
C SER A 12 0.96 13.28 -0.52
N SER A 13 0.40 12.35 -1.31
CA SER A 13 -0.83 11.59 -1.00
C SER A 13 -0.53 10.19 -0.46
N ARG A 14 0.72 9.89 -0.09
CA ARG A 14 1.05 8.64 0.60
C ARG A 14 0.37 8.66 1.98
N PRO A 15 -0.47 7.66 2.31
CA PRO A 15 -1.14 7.62 3.60
C PRO A 15 -0.14 7.61 4.76
N LYS A 16 -0.45 8.41 5.79
CA LYS A 16 0.28 8.46 7.06
C LYS A 16 -0.48 7.82 8.22
N SER A 17 -1.75 7.51 8.00
CA SER A 17 -2.64 6.84 8.95
C SER A 17 -3.63 5.96 8.22
N ILE A 18 -4.33 5.11 8.97
CA ILE A 18 -5.36 4.20 8.45
C ILE A 18 -6.52 5.00 7.83
N ASP A 19 -6.90 6.14 8.43
CA ASP A 19 -8.01 6.99 7.97
C ASP A 19 -7.76 7.67 6.61
N GLU A 20 -6.50 7.70 6.17
CA GLU A 20 -6.11 8.21 4.85
C GLU A 20 -6.09 7.13 3.77
N MET A 21 -6.23 5.86 4.16
CA MET A 21 -6.19 4.73 3.24
C MET A 21 -7.53 4.47 2.57
N LEU A 22 -7.46 4.02 1.32
CA LEU A 22 -8.59 3.42 0.63
C LEU A 22 -8.56 1.91 0.87
N LEU A 23 -9.22 1.46 1.93
CA LEU A 23 -9.21 0.07 2.36
C LEU A 23 -10.38 -0.72 1.77
N THR A 24 -10.11 -1.99 1.46
CA THR A 24 -11.17 -2.98 1.25
C THR A 24 -11.57 -3.59 2.57
N ASP A 25 -12.76 -4.19 2.63
CA ASP A 25 -13.25 -4.84 3.86
C ASP A 25 -12.29 -5.96 4.32
N GLU A 26 -11.63 -6.65 3.38
CA GLU A 26 -10.59 -7.64 3.66
C GLU A 26 -9.32 -7.03 4.26
N MET A 27 -8.86 -5.88 3.75
CA MET A 27 -7.74 -5.16 4.35
C MET A 27 -8.08 -4.69 5.76
N GLU A 28 -9.28 -4.17 5.98
CA GLU A 28 -9.77 -3.78 7.31
C GLU A 28 -9.77 -4.96 8.28
N ASN A 29 -10.30 -6.11 7.84
CA ASN A 29 -10.28 -7.33 8.63
C ASN A 29 -8.86 -7.76 9.01
N ILE A 30 -7.92 -7.75 8.05
CA ILE A 30 -6.51 -8.09 8.30
C ILE A 30 -5.85 -7.13 9.30
N ILE A 31 -6.10 -5.83 9.16
CA ILE A 31 -5.55 -4.79 10.05
C ILE A 31 -6.09 -4.98 11.47
N ASN A 32 -7.39 -5.31 11.61
CA ASN A 32 -8.05 -5.47 12.89
C ASN A 32 -7.77 -6.83 13.55
N SER A 33 -7.57 -7.89 12.76
CA SER A 33 -7.39 -9.27 13.24
C SER A 33 -5.97 -9.58 13.69
N SER A 34 -5.16 -8.57 14.06
CA SER A 34 -3.69 -8.64 14.03
C SER A 34 -3.03 -9.51 15.11
N MET A 35 -3.44 -10.78 15.21
CA MET A 35 -2.94 -11.80 16.14
C MET A 35 -1.59 -12.37 15.71
N TYR A 36 -1.22 -12.25 14.44
CA TYR A 36 0.03 -12.83 13.93
C TYR A 36 1.20 -11.86 14.12
N ASN A 37 2.23 -12.34 14.81
CA ASN A 37 3.49 -11.62 14.95
C ASN A 37 4.26 -11.59 13.64
N HIS A 38 4.24 -12.67 12.85
CA HIS A 38 5.01 -12.79 11.62
C HIS A 38 4.10 -12.93 10.40
N THR A 39 4.29 -12.06 9.41
CA THR A 39 3.44 -11.98 8.22
C THR A 39 4.30 -11.83 6.98
N LEU A 40 3.95 -12.52 5.91
CA LEU A 40 4.45 -12.30 4.56
C LEU A 40 3.36 -11.66 3.71
N ILE A 41 3.66 -10.52 3.09
CA ILE A 41 2.79 -9.86 2.12
C ILE A 41 3.42 -9.96 0.74
N ASN A 42 2.74 -10.63 -0.19
CA ASN A 42 3.21 -10.80 -1.56
C ASN A 42 2.17 -10.33 -2.61
N GLY A 43 2.63 -10.27 -3.86
CA GLY A 43 1.82 -9.89 -5.02
C GLY A 43 2.46 -8.82 -5.92
N PRO A 44 1.74 -8.35 -6.94
CA PRO A 44 2.28 -7.47 -7.97
C PRO A 44 2.73 -6.08 -7.49
N ILE A 45 3.49 -5.40 -8.34
CA ILE A 45 3.95 -4.03 -8.06
C ILE A 45 2.76 -3.08 -8.02
N GLY A 46 2.71 -2.22 -7.00
CA GLY A 46 1.71 -1.15 -6.91
C GLY A 46 0.35 -1.57 -6.34
N THR A 47 0.22 -2.78 -5.79
CA THR A 47 -1.00 -3.28 -5.11
C THR A 47 -1.16 -2.79 -3.66
N GLY A 48 -0.25 -1.94 -3.17
CA GLY A 48 -0.36 -1.37 -1.83
C GLY A 48 0.30 -2.17 -0.70
N LYS A 49 1.07 -3.23 -1.00
CA LYS A 49 1.76 -4.08 0.00
C LYS A 49 2.43 -3.31 1.14
N THR A 50 3.25 -2.30 0.80
CA THR A 50 3.97 -1.51 1.81
C THR A 50 3.04 -0.69 2.68
N VAL A 51 2.01 -0.08 2.10
CA VAL A 51 1.06 0.73 2.86
C VAL A 51 0.21 -0.18 3.75
N LEU A 52 -0.16 -1.38 3.29
CA LEU A 52 -0.83 -2.37 4.13
C LEU A 52 0.05 -2.83 5.29
N ALA A 53 1.35 -3.08 5.07
CA ALA A 53 2.28 -3.43 6.14
C ALA A 53 2.43 -2.30 7.17
N GLU A 54 2.54 -1.06 6.71
CA GLU A 54 2.55 0.13 7.57
C GLU A 54 1.25 0.18 8.40
N ALA A 55 0.09 -0.06 7.79
CA ALA A 55 -1.19 -0.08 8.51
C ALA A 55 -1.28 -1.18 9.58
N ILE A 56 -0.86 -2.41 9.26
CA ILE A 56 -0.85 -3.54 10.21
C ILE A 56 0.06 -3.26 11.42
N THR A 57 1.09 -2.43 11.25
CA THR A 57 2.01 -2.00 12.30
C THR A 57 1.65 -0.63 12.90
N LYS A 58 0.46 -0.12 12.58
CA LYS A 58 -0.02 1.21 13.02
C LYS A 58 0.98 2.33 12.71
N PHE A 59 1.69 2.21 11.59
CA PHE A 59 2.70 3.16 11.11
C PHE A 59 3.87 3.40 12.08
N SER A 60 4.10 2.46 13.01
CA SER A 60 5.18 2.56 14.02
C SER A 60 6.39 1.67 13.74
N ALA A 61 6.34 0.84 12.69
CA ALA A 61 7.41 -0.09 12.38
C ALA A 61 8.66 0.59 11.80
N ARG A 62 9.82 0.03 12.17
CA ARG A 62 11.08 0.30 11.49
C ARG A 62 11.03 -0.34 10.10
N ILE A 63 11.17 0.46 9.05
CA ILE A 63 11.22 -0.04 7.67
C ILE A 63 12.67 -0.26 7.28
N VAL A 64 12.99 -1.48 6.83
CA VAL A 64 14.29 -1.88 6.27
C VAL A 64 14.09 -2.34 4.83
N ASN A 65 15.06 -2.08 3.97
CA ASN A 65 14.96 -2.41 2.55
C ASN A 65 16.15 -3.26 2.14
N CYS A 66 16.01 -4.58 2.15
CA CYS A 66 17.07 -5.52 1.83
C CYS A 66 17.62 -5.28 0.42
N LYS A 67 18.66 -4.44 0.34
CA LYS A 67 19.50 -4.24 -0.84
C LYS A 67 20.80 -5.01 -0.71
N SER A 68 21.25 -5.25 0.52
CA SER A 68 22.47 -5.96 0.87
C SER A 68 22.33 -6.58 2.27
N SER A 69 23.19 -7.55 2.60
CA SER A 69 23.24 -8.22 3.91
C SER A 69 23.46 -7.27 5.08
N ASN A 70 24.24 -6.19 4.88
CA ASN A 70 24.61 -5.24 5.93
C ASN A 70 23.40 -4.54 6.58
N GLU A 71 22.30 -4.33 5.84
CA GLU A 71 21.10 -3.70 6.41
C GLU A 71 20.42 -4.59 7.48
N ILE A 72 20.55 -5.91 7.35
CA ILE A 72 20.03 -6.86 8.34
C ILE A 72 20.94 -6.90 9.57
N ASP A 73 22.25 -6.80 9.41
CA ASP A 73 23.18 -6.76 10.54
C ASP A 73 22.99 -5.49 11.39
N GLU A 74 22.75 -4.34 10.75
CA GLU A 74 22.38 -3.10 11.45
C GLU A 74 21.04 -3.21 12.16
N LEU A 75 20.08 -3.92 11.57
CA LEU A 75 18.78 -4.19 12.17
C LEU A 75 18.95 -5.00 13.47
N PHE A 76 19.80 -6.03 13.46
CA PHE A 76 20.04 -6.88 14.63
C PHE A 76 20.72 -6.17 15.79
N LYS A 77 21.64 -5.24 15.52
CA LYS A 77 22.29 -4.44 16.57
C LYS A 77 21.31 -3.64 17.43
N ASN A 78 20.17 -3.26 16.85
CA ASN A 78 19.14 -2.46 17.52
C ASN A 78 17.87 -3.28 17.77
N ALA A 79 17.96 -4.62 17.73
CA ALA A 79 16.79 -5.48 17.75
C ALA A 79 15.93 -5.22 18.99
N ASP A 80 16.53 -5.10 20.17
CA ASP A 80 15.86 -4.96 21.47
C ASP A 80 14.92 -3.75 21.54
N GLU A 81 15.30 -2.63 20.92
CA GLU A 81 14.53 -1.37 20.95
C GLU A 81 13.36 -1.35 19.94
N ILE A 82 13.34 -2.28 18.98
CA ILE A 82 12.38 -2.28 17.89
C ILE A 82 11.25 -3.26 18.19
N ASN A 83 10.02 -2.77 18.33
CA ASN A 83 8.83 -3.61 18.57
C ASN A 83 8.20 -4.16 17.29
N SER A 84 8.39 -3.46 16.17
CA SER A 84 7.90 -3.93 14.88
C SER A 84 8.79 -3.53 13.71
N VAL A 85 8.93 -4.43 12.74
CA VAL A 85 9.80 -4.28 11.56
C VAL A 85 9.01 -4.60 10.30
N ILE A 86 9.23 -3.80 9.25
CA ILE A 86 8.82 -4.10 7.89
C ILE A 86 10.07 -4.29 7.05
N ILE A 87 10.25 -5.49 6.49
CA ILE A 87 11.39 -5.83 5.65
C ILE A 87 10.92 -5.91 4.20
N LYS A 88 11.43 -5.00 3.37
CA LYS A 88 11.12 -4.90 1.95
C LYS A 88 12.18 -5.60 1.12
N ASN A 89 11.73 -6.20 0.01
CA ASN A 89 12.58 -6.91 -0.94
C ASN A 89 13.37 -8.05 -0.28
N ILE A 90 12.68 -8.82 0.56
CA ILE A 90 13.27 -9.97 1.28
C ILE A 90 13.81 -11.04 0.32
N ASP A 91 13.40 -11.01 -0.96
CA ASP A 91 13.91 -11.83 -2.05
C ASP A 91 15.43 -11.82 -2.21
N LYS A 92 16.08 -10.76 -1.74
CA LYS A 92 17.54 -10.63 -1.76
C LYS A 92 18.25 -11.22 -0.55
N CYS A 93 17.51 -11.66 0.47
CA CYS A 93 18.04 -12.14 1.75
C CYS A 93 17.20 -13.29 2.32
N TYR A 94 16.72 -14.21 1.45
CA TYR A 94 15.90 -15.34 1.87
C TYR A 94 16.62 -16.32 2.80
N ASP A 95 17.91 -16.46 2.63
CA ASP A 95 18.81 -17.23 3.48
C ASP A 95 18.83 -16.76 4.94
N ARG A 96 18.41 -15.52 5.21
CA ARG A 96 18.40 -14.94 6.57
C ARG A 96 17.03 -14.90 7.23
N VAL A 97 15.98 -15.42 6.59
CA VAL A 97 14.60 -15.36 7.11
C VAL A 97 14.48 -16.03 8.48
N ASP A 98 15.07 -17.22 8.65
CA ASP A 98 15.01 -17.97 9.92
C ASP A 98 15.73 -17.21 11.05
N GLU A 99 16.89 -16.61 10.75
CA GLU A 99 17.64 -15.78 11.70
C GLU A 99 16.82 -14.57 12.16
N ILE A 100 16.20 -13.86 11.20
CA ILE A 100 15.32 -12.72 11.47
C ILE A 100 14.14 -13.14 12.35
N LEU A 101 13.50 -14.26 12.03
CA LEU A 101 12.34 -14.77 12.77
C LEU A 101 12.69 -15.11 14.22
N GLU A 102 13.88 -15.66 14.48
CA GLU A 102 14.31 -15.99 15.85
C GLU A 102 14.65 -14.73 16.65
N VAL A 103 15.38 -13.76 16.07
CA VAL A 103 15.70 -12.48 16.74
C VAL A 103 14.44 -11.71 17.13
N TYR A 104 13.41 -11.76 16.30
CA TYR A 104 12.16 -11.03 16.47
C TYR A 104 10.96 -11.94 16.78
N LYS A 105 11.20 -13.09 17.43
CA LYS A 105 10.18 -14.12 17.71
C LYS A 105 8.94 -13.60 18.42
N MET A 106 9.12 -12.71 19.40
CA MET A 106 8.05 -12.11 20.20
C MET A 106 7.62 -10.72 19.68
N LYS A 107 8.15 -10.30 18.54
CA LYS A 107 7.98 -8.96 17.95
C LYS A 107 7.26 -9.06 16.62
N LYS A 108 6.69 -7.94 16.18
CA LYS A 108 5.90 -7.94 14.94
C LYS A 108 6.79 -7.75 13.72
N ILE A 109 6.85 -8.72 12.82
CA ILE A 109 7.60 -8.65 11.58
C ILE A 109 6.66 -8.80 10.39
N ILE A 110 6.84 -7.93 9.40
CA ILE A 110 6.19 -8.07 8.10
C ILE A 110 7.25 -8.10 7.01
N PHE A 111 7.29 -9.22 6.29
CA PHE A 111 8.08 -9.36 5.07
C PHE A 111 7.25 -8.93 3.87
N ILE A 112 7.89 -8.22 2.93
CA ILE A 112 7.26 -7.81 1.68
C ILE A 112 8.11 -8.31 0.51
N THR A 113 7.51 -9.11 -0.34
CA THR A 113 8.11 -9.59 -1.59
C THR A 113 7.17 -9.40 -2.78
N ARG A 114 7.68 -9.60 -4.00
CA ARG A 114 6.88 -9.59 -5.23
C ARG A 114 6.10 -10.90 -5.37
N ASP A 115 5.32 -11.01 -6.43
CA ASP A 115 4.74 -12.30 -6.80
C ASP A 115 5.88 -13.21 -7.25
N GLU A 116 6.11 -14.30 -6.52
CA GLU A 116 7.22 -15.24 -6.75
C GLU A 116 6.70 -16.67 -6.86
N ALA A 117 7.50 -17.53 -7.50
CA ALA A 117 7.19 -18.94 -7.63
C ALA A 117 7.06 -19.61 -6.25
N SER A 118 6.14 -20.57 -6.14
CA SER A 118 5.69 -21.14 -4.85
C SER A 118 6.79 -21.81 -4.01
N SER A 119 7.91 -22.23 -4.62
CA SER A 119 9.04 -22.85 -3.92
C SER A 119 9.69 -21.91 -2.90
N ASP A 120 9.83 -20.64 -3.26
CA ASP A 120 10.58 -19.66 -2.46
C ASP A 120 9.74 -19.11 -1.29
N LEU A 121 8.42 -19.32 -1.35
CA LEU A 121 7.50 -18.94 -0.27
C LEU A 121 7.47 -19.97 0.87
N SER A 122 7.99 -21.19 0.65
CA SER A 122 8.00 -22.27 1.66
C SER A 122 8.83 -21.92 2.91
N ILE A 123 9.81 -21.04 2.74
CA ILE A 123 10.67 -20.49 3.81
C ILE A 123 9.82 -19.71 4.83
N PHE A 124 8.68 -19.16 4.39
CA PHE A 124 7.73 -18.43 5.24
C PHE A 124 6.59 -19.29 5.78
N LYS A 125 6.75 -20.62 5.85
CA LYS A 125 5.71 -21.54 6.36
C LYS A 125 5.15 -21.19 7.75
N ASN A 126 5.95 -20.54 8.58
CA ASN A 126 5.56 -20.11 9.93
C ASN A 126 4.94 -18.69 9.96
N CYS A 127 4.87 -18.01 8.82
CA CYS A 127 4.27 -16.69 8.69
C CYS A 127 2.83 -16.79 8.19
N LYS A 128 1.99 -15.82 8.57
CA LYS A 128 0.72 -15.60 7.88
C LYS A 128 1.01 -15.06 6.48
N ILE A 129 0.57 -15.77 5.44
CA ILE A 129 0.72 -15.30 4.05
C ILE A 129 -0.52 -14.49 3.65
N ILE A 130 -0.29 -13.31 3.09
CA ILE A 130 -1.30 -12.37 2.60
C ILE A 130 -0.98 -12.03 1.15
N HIS A 131 -1.87 -12.41 0.24
CA HIS A 131 -1.72 -12.16 -1.18
C HIS A 131 -2.56 -10.96 -1.64
N THR A 132 -1.90 -9.90 -2.10
CA THR A 132 -2.56 -8.61 -2.33
C THR A 132 -3.46 -8.50 -3.57
N ASN A 133 -3.46 -9.49 -4.46
CA ASN A 133 -4.45 -9.55 -5.55
C ASN A 133 -5.85 -9.98 -5.08
N GLN A 134 -6.01 -10.42 -3.83
CA GLN A 134 -7.29 -10.92 -3.33
C GLN A 134 -8.30 -9.80 -2.99
N PHE A 135 -7.82 -8.56 -2.82
CA PHE A 135 -8.58 -7.42 -2.28
C PHE A 135 -9.56 -6.74 -3.25
N LEU A 136 -10.38 -7.51 -4.00
CA LEU A 136 -11.11 -6.98 -5.17
C LEU A 136 -12.65 -6.92 -5.10
N PRO A 137 -13.38 -7.16 -3.99
CA PRO A 137 -14.82 -7.05 -4.07
C PRO A 137 -15.22 -5.58 -4.30
N LYS A 138 -15.85 -5.33 -5.45
CA LYS A 138 -16.54 -4.08 -5.76
C LYS A 138 -17.95 -4.15 -5.19
N ASN A 139 -18.37 -3.12 -4.48
CA ASN A 139 -19.70 -3.00 -3.92
C ASN A 139 -20.05 -1.52 -3.69
N ASN A 140 -21.31 -1.22 -3.38
CA ASN A 140 -21.77 0.16 -3.19
C ASN A 140 -21.05 0.87 -2.02
N HIS A 141 -20.63 0.12 -1.00
CA HIS A 141 -19.90 0.65 0.15
C HIS A 141 -18.48 1.13 -0.25
N SER A 142 -17.74 0.30 -0.98
CA SER A 142 -16.42 0.61 -1.51
C SER A 142 -16.45 1.72 -2.56
N LEU A 143 -17.49 1.78 -3.38
CA LEU A 143 -17.69 2.91 -4.29
C LEU A 143 -17.84 4.24 -3.52
N LYS A 144 -18.63 4.25 -2.44
CA LYS A 144 -18.78 5.45 -1.60
C LYS A 144 -17.45 5.84 -0.93
N LYS A 145 -16.69 4.87 -0.41
CA LYS A 145 -15.32 5.10 0.12
C LYS A 145 -14.41 5.71 -0.96
N PHE A 146 -14.46 5.19 -2.19
CA PHE A 146 -13.69 5.69 -3.32
C PHE A 146 -14.07 7.14 -3.68
N GLN A 147 -15.36 7.46 -3.78
CA GLN A 147 -15.85 8.80 -4.08
C GLN A 147 -15.38 9.82 -3.03
N ASN A 148 -15.46 9.45 -1.74
CA ASN A 148 -14.98 10.28 -0.64
C ASN A 148 -13.46 10.49 -0.72
N TYR A 149 -12.70 9.42 -0.97
CA TYR A 149 -11.26 9.50 -1.13
C TYR A 149 -10.86 10.40 -2.30
N LEU A 150 -11.48 10.23 -3.47
CA LEU A 150 -11.20 11.05 -4.65
C LEU A 150 -11.55 12.52 -4.40
N SER A 151 -12.71 12.79 -3.80
CA SER A 151 -13.13 14.15 -3.44
C SER A 151 -12.13 14.82 -2.48
N LYS A 152 -11.67 14.10 -1.46
CA LYS A 152 -10.64 14.58 -0.52
C LYS A 152 -9.34 14.87 -1.25
N LEU A 153 -8.88 13.95 -2.10
CA LEU A 153 -7.67 14.11 -2.90
C LEU A 153 -7.71 15.37 -3.77
N LEU A 154 -8.82 15.62 -4.47
CA LEU A 154 -8.98 16.80 -5.32
C LEU A 154 -9.01 18.10 -4.52
N LYS A 155 -9.72 18.12 -3.39
CA LYS A 155 -9.75 19.28 -2.48
C LYS A 155 -8.38 19.60 -1.92
N THR A 156 -7.63 18.59 -1.46
CA THR A 156 -6.25 18.76 -0.96
C THR A 156 -5.33 19.38 -2.01
N ASN A 157 -5.54 19.05 -3.28
CA ASN A 157 -4.76 19.59 -4.39
C ASN A 157 -5.42 20.81 -5.07
N GLN A 158 -6.41 21.45 -4.41
CA GLN A 158 -7.08 22.66 -4.88
C GLN A 158 -7.69 22.55 -6.28
N ILE A 159 -8.14 21.36 -6.66
CA ILE A 159 -8.82 21.14 -7.94
C ILE A 159 -10.32 21.38 -7.74
N GLY A 160 -10.87 22.34 -8.48
CA GLY A 160 -12.31 22.55 -8.55
C GLY A 160 -12.99 21.39 -9.28
N PHE A 161 -14.09 20.88 -8.71
CA PHE A 161 -14.95 19.88 -9.35
C PHE A 161 -16.39 20.08 -8.88
N ASP A 162 -17.34 19.62 -9.70
CA ASP A 162 -18.76 19.56 -9.36
C ASP A 162 -19.18 18.09 -9.29
N SER A 163 -19.57 17.65 -8.09
CA SER A 163 -20.02 16.26 -7.87
C SER A 163 -21.36 15.93 -8.52
N SER A 164 -22.15 16.95 -8.87
CA SER A 164 -23.42 16.79 -9.59
C SER A 164 -23.25 16.69 -11.10
N ASN A 165 -22.07 17.00 -11.62
CA ASN A 165 -21.78 16.94 -13.05
C ASN A 165 -21.70 15.48 -13.54
N ASP A 166 -22.53 15.13 -14.54
CA ASP A 166 -22.61 13.78 -15.12
C ASP A 166 -21.26 13.25 -15.58
N GLN A 167 -20.46 14.11 -16.22
CA GLN A 167 -19.16 13.72 -16.75
C GLN A 167 -18.17 13.41 -15.61
N PHE A 168 -18.21 14.16 -14.50
CA PHE A 168 -17.42 13.85 -13.31
C PHE A 168 -17.84 12.51 -12.69
N GLN A 169 -19.14 12.23 -12.60
CA GLN A 169 -19.67 10.96 -12.08
C GLN A 169 -19.23 9.78 -12.94
N LEU A 170 -19.34 9.89 -14.27
CA LEU A 170 -18.89 8.85 -15.21
C LEU A 170 -17.39 8.58 -15.09
N ASN A 171 -16.56 9.62 -15.00
CA ASN A 171 -15.11 9.44 -14.82
C ASN A 171 -14.77 8.79 -13.48
N THR A 172 -15.50 9.14 -12.43
CA THR A 172 -15.32 8.56 -11.09
C THR A 172 -15.65 7.07 -11.11
N LEU A 173 -16.76 6.69 -11.74
CA LEU A 173 -17.13 5.28 -11.95
C LEU A 173 -16.09 4.55 -12.80
N GLU A 174 -15.65 5.13 -13.90
CA GLU A 174 -14.63 4.54 -14.77
C GLU A 174 -13.32 4.27 -14.01
N MET A 175 -12.86 5.24 -13.23
CA MET A 175 -11.67 5.08 -12.41
C MET A 175 -11.86 4.02 -11.31
N TYR A 176 -13.02 3.97 -10.67
CA TYR A 176 -13.33 2.93 -9.69
C TYR A 176 -13.28 1.54 -10.34
N GLU A 177 -13.96 1.36 -11.47
CA GLU A 177 -14.02 0.08 -12.18
C GLU A 177 -12.63 -0.42 -12.62
N LYS A 178 -11.76 0.48 -13.09
CA LYS A 178 -10.44 0.10 -13.62
C LYS A 178 -9.34 0.04 -12.56
N LEU A 179 -9.42 0.89 -11.53
CA LEU A 179 -8.29 1.15 -10.64
C LEU A 179 -8.54 0.75 -9.19
N TRP A 180 -9.75 0.39 -8.77
CA TRP A 180 -9.99 -0.09 -7.41
C TRP A 180 -9.13 -1.34 -7.07
N PRO A 181 -8.56 -1.46 -5.85
CA PRO A 181 -8.29 -0.44 -4.83
C PRO A 181 -6.86 0.16 -4.95
N ARG A 182 -6.28 0.22 -6.15
CA ARG A 182 -4.90 0.63 -6.45
C ARG A 182 -4.67 2.13 -6.24
N MET A 183 -4.56 2.57 -4.99
CA MET A 183 -4.40 3.98 -4.57
C MET A 183 -3.37 4.77 -5.39
N ARG A 184 -2.18 4.19 -5.63
CA ARG A 184 -1.13 4.87 -6.42
C ARG A 184 -1.59 5.20 -7.84
N GLN A 185 -2.33 4.29 -8.48
CA GLN A 185 -2.84 4.51 -9.83
C GLN A 185 -3.99 5.51 -9.81
N ILE A 186 -4.88 5.45 -8.82
CA ILE A 186 -5.96 6.42 -8.63
C ILE A 186 -5.39 7.85 -8.53
N VAL A 187 -4.38 8.04 -7.68
CA VAL A 187 -3.70 9.34 -7.52
C VAL A 187 -3.06 9.83 -8.81
N ARG A 188 -2.37 8.93 -9.54
CA ARG A 188 -1.79 9.27 -10.86
C ARG A 188 -2.84 9.69 -11.87
N HIS A 189 -3.92 8.91 -12.00
CA HIS A 189 -4.99 9.21 -12.94
C HIS A 189 -5.69 10.53 -12.59
N ALA A 190 -5.93 10.79 -11.30
CA ALA A 190 -6.48 12.08 -10.84
C ALA A 190 -5.55 13.25 -11.20
N GLN A 191 -4.24 13.12 -10.97
CA GLN A 191 -3.25 14.13 -11.32
C GLN A 191 -3.19 14.39 -12.84
N MET A 192 -3.28 13.35 -13.66
CA MET A 192 -3.27 13.49 -15.12
C MET A 192 -4.54 14.15 -15.66
N ARG A 193 -5.71 13.79 -15.11
CA ARG A 193 -7.00 14.40 -15.49
C ARG A 193 -7.09 15.86 -15.06
N SER A 194 -6.53 16.23 -13.90
CA SER A 194 -6.51 17.63 -13.46
C SER A 194 -5.63 18.52 -14.34
N LYS A 195 -4.43 18.05 -14.73
CA LYS A 195 -3.52 18.79 -15.63
C LYS A 195 -4.09 19.03 -17.02
N SER A 196 -4.93 18.13 -17.51
CA SER A 196 -5.48 18.23 -18.86
C SER A 196 -6.76 19.07 -18.94
N ASN A 197 -7.28 19.57 -17.81
CA ASN A 197 -8.66 20.07 -17.67
C ASN A 197 -9.71 19.10 -18.25
N LYS A 198 -9.31 17.85 -18.46
CA LYS A 198 -10.08 16.78 -19.07
C LYS A 198 -10.44 15.80 -17.97
N TRP A 199 -11.43 16.18 -17.18
CA TRP A 199 -12.43 15.21 -16.73
C TRP A 199 -13.26 14.78 -17.95
N VAL A 200 -12.62 14.30 -19.01
CA VAL A 200 -13.24 13.90 -20.29
C VAL A 200 -12.89 12.41 -20.49
N PRO A 201 -13.78 11.60 -21.08
CA PRO A 201 -13.65 10.16 -21.18
C PRO A 201 -12.29 9.69 -21.71
N ILE A 202 -11.77 8.60 -21.14
CA ILE A 202 -10.64 7.89 -21.74
C ILE A 202 -11.20 7.17 -22.99
N PRO A 203 -10.59 7.32 -24.18
CA PRO A 203 -10.96 6.50 -25.32
C PRO A 203 -10.70 5.03 -24.96
N VAL A 204 -11.71 4.21 -25.23
CA VAL A 204 -11.71 2.75 -25.02
C VAL A 204 -10.48 2.11 -25.65
#